data_AF-A0A1R3ELD7-F1
#
_entry.id   AF-A0A1R3ELD7-F1
#
_cell.length_a   1.000
_cell.length_b   1.000
_cell.length_c   1.000
_cell.angle_alpha   90.00
_cell.angle_beta   90.00
_cell.angle_gamma   90.00
#
_symmetry.space_group_name_H-M   'P 1'
#
loop_
_entity.id
_entity.type
_entity.pdbx_description
1 polymer ?
#
loop_
_entity_poly.entity_id
_entity_poly.type
_entity_poly.pdbx_seq_one_letter_code
_entity_poly.pdbx_strand_id
1 'polypeptide(L)'
;MLGGKSINSFEYYQSNPLIRFDEGFLLVKDRNHQLVACNSCFLNMSGFASVEHVLGLTDDDMPWKEFSEIYQSHERDILSGSQYDLFEPIVDCNGKKYNLHIRKKIIKDINGNKSGIISHAMIFDYRYGTEIIKFSSNCYTVSHGGNIEELSRKEREVVFLFLNGYKRKEASNYLSISPSTFDSHIVSIKNKLNCDSSHDLIVKGFQLGLKKKIPESILMEGGFYKPKGN
;
A
#
# COMPACT_ATOMS: atom_id res chain seq x y z
N MET A 1 6.26 32.24 29.00
CA MET A 1 6.55 30.77 28.98
C MET A 1 6.08 30.25 27.62
N LEU A 2 7.01 29.97 26.71
CA LEU A 2 6.68 29.40 25.40
C LEU A 2 6.35 27.92 25.63
N GLY A 3 5.07 27.55 25.51
CA GLY A 3 4.61 26.17 25.62
C GLY A 3 5.30 25.32 24.57
N GLY A 4 6.07 24.33 25.02
CA GLY A 4 6.75 23.38 24.14
C GLY A 4 5.70 22.61 23.33
N LYS A 5 5.54 22.97 22.05
CA LYS A 5 4.81 22.13 21.10
C LYS A 5 5.50 20.77 21.09
N SER A 6 4.74 19.70 21.31
CA SER A 6 5.25 18.34 21.15
C SER A 6 5.78 18.21 19.72
N ILE A 7 7.05 17.86 19.57
CA ILE A 7 7.75 17.69 18.27
C ILE A 7 7.06 16.62 17.39
N ASN A 8 6.11 15.87 17.94
CA ASN A 8 5.36 14.81 17.27
C ASN A 8 3.87 15.12 17.08
N SER A 9 3.42 16.38 17.21
CA SER A 9 2.03 16.77 16.91
C SER A 9 1.85 17.19 15.45
N PHE A 10 0.63 17.06 14.94
CA PHE A 10 0.28 17.50 13.59
C PHE A 10 0.60 18.99 13.34
N GLU A 11 0.29 19.86 14.31
CA GLU A 11 0.56 21.30 14.26
C GLU A 11 2.05 21.64 14.22
N TYR A 12 2.91 20.80 14.79
CA TYR A 12 4.35 20.96 14.67
C TYR A 12 4.77 20.85 13.20
N TYR A 13 4.29 19.83 12.49
CA TYR A 13 4.59 19.63 11.07
C TYR A 13 3.96 20.68 10.18
N GLN A 14 2.74 21.15 10.49
CA GLN A 14 2.16 22.32 9.79
C GLN A 14 3.02 23.58 9.94
N SER A 15 3.63 23.78 11.12
CA SER A 15 4.49 24.94 11.38
C SER A 15 5.92 24.77 10.84
N ASN A 16 6.32 23.52 10.53
CA ASN A 16 7.66 23.15 10.09
C ASN A 16 7.57 22.18 8.90
N PRO A 17 7.07 22.64 7.74
CA PRO A 17 6.71 21.76 6.63
C PRO A 17 7.91 21.07 5.98
N LEU A 18 9.11 21.68 6.03
CA LEU A 18 10.35 21.03 5.61
C LEU A 18 10.96 20.25 6.79
N ILE A 19 10.84 18.93 6.74
CA ILE A 19 11.32 18.04 7.79
C ILE A 19 12.82 17.80 7.61
N ARG A 20 13.62 18.13 8.64
CA ARG A 20 15.05 17.82 8.67
C ARG A 20 15.26 16.36 9.01
N PHE A 21 15.41 15.54 7.97
CA PHE A 21 15.61 14.11 8.08
C PHE A 21 16.34 13.61 6.84
N ASP A 22 17.57 13.13 7.02
CA ASP A 22 18.47 12.79 5.91
C ASP A 22 18.37 11.31 5.49
N GLU A 23 17.71 10.48 6.29
CA GLU A 23 17.74 9.01 6.17
C GLU A 23 16.49 8.44 5.48
N GLY A 24 16.36 8.70 4.18
CA GLY A 24 15.30 8.13 3.34
C GLY A 24 14.13 9.09 3.14
N PHE A 25 12.93 8.54 3.02
CA PHE A 25 11.72 9.26 2.65
C PHE A 25 10.86 9.53 3.90
N LEU A 26 10.49 10.78 4.16
CA LEU A 26 9.65 11.14 5.31
C LEU A 26 8.62 12.19 4.90
N LEU A 27 7.35 11.91 5.19
CA LEU A 27 6.25 12.82 4.92
C LEU A 27 5.12 12.73 5.95
N VAL A 28 4.33 13.79 6.01
CA VAL A 28 3.09 13.89 6.76
C VAL A 28 1.98 14.29 5.81
N LYS A 29 0.87 13.57 5.85
CA LYS A 29 -0.38 13.92 5.17
C LYS A 29 -1.51 14.10 6.16
N ASP A 30 -2.49 14.92 5.81
CA ASP A 30 -3.73 15.07 6.56
C ASP A 30 -4.70 13.91 6.29
N ARG A 31 -5.92 14.00 6.83
CA ARG A 31 -6.97 12.98 6.66
C ARG A 31 -7.60 12.95 5.26
N ASN A 32 -7.34 13.97 4.45
CA ASN A 32 -7.80 14.09 3.08
C ASN A 32 -6.69 13.73 2.08
N HIS A 33 -5.61 13.07 2.55
CA HIS A 33 -4.46 12.65 1.76
C HIS A 33 -3.60 13.83 1.22
N GLN A 34 -3.79 15.04 1.74
CA GLN A 34 -3.03 16.22 1.32
C GLN A 34 -1.71 16.32 2.07
N LEU A 35 -0.64 16.71 1.36
CA LEU A 35 0.69 16.85 1.93
C LEU A 35 0.76 18.04 2.90
N VAL A 36 1.26 17.78 4.11
CA VAL A 36 1.41 18.76 5.19
C VAL A 36 2.86 19.09 5.46
N ALA A 37 3.73 18.10 5.36
CA ALA A 37 5.17 18.26 5.55
C ALA A 37 5.92 17.13 4.84
N CYS A 38 7.15 17.40 4.40
CA CYS A 38 8.01 16.39 3.79
C CYS A 38 9.48 16.73 3.96
N ASN A 39 10.36 15.76 3.75
CA ASN A 39 11.80 16.01 3.72
C ASN A 39 12.32 16.26 2.29
N SER A 40 13.60 16.64 2.18
CA SER A 40 14.24 16.91 0.89
C SER A 40 14.23 15.72 -0.06
N CYS A 41 14.23 14.49 0.45
CA CYS A 41 14.14 13.30 -0.39
C CYS A 41 12.81 13.23 -1.15
N PHE A 42 11.69 13.55 -0.49
CA PHE A 42 10.39 13.66 -1.14
C PHE A 42 10.41 14.71 -2.26
N LEU A 43 10.94 15.91 -1.97
CA LEU A 43 11.02 17.01 -2.94
C LEU A 43 11.86 16.65 -4.17
N ASN A 44 13.01 16.01 -3.95
CA ASN A 44 13.88 15.57 -5.02
C ASN A 44 13.17 14.55 -5.94
N MET A 45 12.42 13.61 -5.35
CA MET A 45 11.66 12.62 -6.14
C MET A 45 10.47 13.25 -6.86
N SER A 46 9.81 14.26 -6.28
CA SER A 46 8.67 14.92 -6.91
C SER A 46 9.06 15.89 -8.02
N GLY A 47 10.30 16.42 -7.98
CA GLY A 47 10.81 17.39 -8.94
C GLY A 47 10.39 18.84 -8.66
N PHE A 48 9.73 19.10 -7.52
CA PHE A 48 9.36 20.44 -7.11
C PHE A 48 10.54 21.19 -6.47
N ALA A 49 10.61 22.50 -6.70
CA ALA A 49 11.74 23.32 -6.26
C ALA A 49 11.78 23.59 -4.75
N SER A 50 10.63 23.55 -4.06
CA SER A 50 10.56 23.82 -2.63
C SER A 50 9.33 23.19 -1.99
N VAL A 51 9.33 23.12 -0.64
CA VAL A 51 8.21 22.52 0.11
C VAL A 51 6.91 23.28 -0.08
N GLU A 52 6.96 24.60 -0.21
CA GLU A 52 5.78 25.46 -0.35
C GLU A 52 4.97 25.12 -1.62
N HIS A 53 5.62 24.60 -2.66
CA HIS A 53 4.96 24.22 -3.91
C HIS A 53 4.25 22.86 -3.84
N VAL A 54 4.54 22.04 -2.83
CA VAL A 54 3.91 20.71 -2.67
C VAL A 54 2.89 20.65 -1.55
N LEU A 55 2.82 21.65 -0.67
CA LEU A 55 1.84 21.68 0.41
C LEU A 55 0.40 21.72 -0.14
N GLY A 56 -0.47 20.88 0.44
CA GLY A 56 -1.86 20.75 0.03
C GLY A 56 -2.09 19.83 -1.18
N LEU A 57 -1.04 19.48 -1.93
CA LEU A 57 -1.14 18.55 -3.05
C LEU A 57 -1.35 17.11 -2.58
N THR A 58 -1.90 16.25 -3.44
CA THR A 58 -2.03 14.81 -3.19
C THR A 58 -1.02 14.04 -4.05
N ASP A 59 -0.98 12.71 -3.90
CA ASP A 59 -0.17 11.88 -4.81
C ASP A 59 -0.64 11.95 -6.27
N ASP A 60 -1.87 12.40 -6.53
CA ASP A 60 -2.40 12.58 -7.89
C ASP A 60 -1.68 13.69 -8.66
N ASP A 61 -1.06 14.63 -7.93
CA ASP A 61 -0.27 15.74 -8.46
C ASP A 61 1.23 15.39 -8.62
N MET A 62 1.62 14.16 -8.27
CA MET A 62 3.02 13.73 -8.22
C MET A 62 3.40 12.86 -9.43
N PRO A 63 4.70 12.71 -9.74
CA PRO A 63 5.15 11.83 -10.83
C PRO A 63 4.68 10.37 -10.70
N TRP A 64 4.43 9.92 -9.47
CA TRP A 64 3.95 8.58 -9.13
C TRP A 64 2.42 8.45 -9.04
N LYS A 65 1.65 9.38 -9.61
CA LYS A 65 0.18 9.40 -9.54
C LYS A 65 -0.52 8.10 -9.96
N GLU A 66 0.12 7.28 -10.79
CA GLU A 66 -0.42 5.95 -11.14
C GLU A 66 -0.62 5.03 -9.92
N PHE A 67 0.02 5.34 -8.78
CA PHE A 67 -0.06 4.58 -7.54
C PHE A 67 -0.89 5.25 -6.44
N SER A 68 -1.48 6.43 -6.71
CA SER A 68 -2.16 7.26 -5.70
C SER A 68 -3.29 6.52 -4.99
N GLU A 69 -4.15 5.83 -5.74
CA GLU A 69 -5.30 5.09 -5.22
C GLU A 69 -4.88 4.02 -4.19
N ILE A 70 -3.76 3.35 -4.44
CA ILE A 70 -3.23 2.31 -3.56
C ILE A 70 -2.68 2.94 -2.28
N TYR A 71 -1.92 4.03 -2.39
CA TYR A 71 -1.42 4.73 -1.20
C TYR A 71 -2.57 5.20 -0.31
N GLN A 72 -3.61 5.77 -0.92
CA GLN A 72 -4.82 6.18 -0.21
C GLN A 72 -5.54 4.98 0.43
N SER A 73 -5.60 3.83 -0.25
CA SER A 73 -6.15 2.59 0.34
C SER A 73 -5.36 2.16 1.58
N HIS A 74 -4.03 2.15 1.53
CA HIS A 74 -3.22 1.82 2.69
C HIS A 74 -3.41 2.84 3.82
N GLU A 75 -3.50 4.12 3.48
CA GLU A 75 -3.74 5.19 4.46
C GLU A 75 -5.11 5.04 5.15
N ARG A 76 -6.16 4.67 4.42
CA ARG A 76 -7.49 4.35 4.99
C ARG A 76 -7.42 3.16 5.96
N ASP A 77 -6.70 2.09 5.60
CA ASP A 77 -6.51 0.91 6.47
C ASP A 77 -5.77 1.26 7.76
N ILE A 78 -4.74 2.11 7.67
CA ILE A 78 -3.98 2.56 8.86
C ILE A 78 -4.86 3.44 9.75
N LEU A 79 -5.65 4.36 9.17
CA LEU A 79 -6.58 5.21 9.95
C LEU A 79 -7.66 4.38 10.67
N SER A 80 -8.09 3.25 10.08
CA SER A 80 -9.06 2.32 10.68
C SER A 80 -8.46 1.45 11.79
N GLY A 81 -7.13 1.44 11.95
CA GLY A 81 -6.43 0.78 13.07
C GLY A 81 -5.52 -0.36 12.64
N SER A 82 -5.35 -0.60 11.35
CA SER A 82 -4.39 -1.59 10.86
C SER A 82 -2.95 -1.12 11.13
N GLN A 83 -2.05 -2.08 11.33
CA GLN A 83 -0.63 -1.81 11.50
C GLN A 83 0.18 -2.92 10.83
N TYR A 84 0.88 -2.57 9.75
CA TYR A 84 1.71 -3.51 9.00
C TYR A 84 2.85 -2.78 8.26
N ASP A 85 3.96 -3.49 8.01
CA ASP A 85 5.04 -3.01 7.14
C ASP A 85 4.64 -3.19 5.67
N LEU A 86 4.86 -2.14 4.88
CA LEU A 86 4.45 -2.01 3.48
C LEU A 86 5.67 -1.99 2.55
N PHE A 87 5.51 -2.54 1.36
CA PHE A 87 6.31 -2.14 0.20
C PHE A 87 5.42 -1.44 -0.82
N GLU A 88 5.78 -0.21 -1.19
CA GLU A 88 5.07 0.61 -2.16
C GLU A 88 5.99 0.92 -3.35
N PRO A 89 5.54 0.81 -4.60
CA PRO A 89 6.33 1.23 -5.75
C PRO A 89 6.35 2.76 -5.77
N ILE A 90 7.36 3.39 -6.36
CA ILE A 90 7.35 4.84 -6.61
C ILE A 90 8.13 5.12 -7.90
N VAL A 91 7.75 6.19 -8.61
CA VAL A 91 8.47 6.68 -9.79
C VAL A 91 8.89 8.12 -9.51
N ASP A 92 10.17 8.45 -9.71
CA ASP A 92 10.64 9.83 -9.56
C ASP A 92 10.30 10.71 -10.78
N CYS A 93 10.57 12.01 -10.66
CA CYS A 93 10.34 13.01 -11.71
C CYS A 93 11.10 12.75 -13.02
N ASN A 94 12.12 11.89 -13.02
CA ASN A 94 12.85 11.47 -14.22
C ASN A 94 12.33 10.15 -14.79
N GLY A 95 11.25 9.58 -14.22
CA GLY A 95 10.67 8.32 -14.65
C GLY A 95 11.39 7.08 -14.10
N LYS A 96 12.37 7.23 -13.19
CA LYS A 96 13.06 6.08 -12.61
C LYS A 96 12.22 5.46 -11.50
N LYS A 97 12.11 4.14 -11.52
CA LYS A 97 11.30 3.37 -10.59
C LYS A 97 12.12 2.91 -9.38
N TYR A 98 11.45 2.83 -8.23
CA TYR A 98 11.99 2.35 -6.95
C TYR A 98 10.91 1.59 -6.17
N ASN A 99 11.33 0.98 -5.06
CA ASN A 99 10.43 0.48 -4.03
C ASN A 99 10.71 1.16 -2.69
N LEU A 100 9.65 1.51 -1.97
CA LEU A 100 9.67 2.06 -0.62
C LEU A 100 9.32 0.96 0.39
N HIS A 101 10.24 0.62 1.28
CA HIS A 101 9.86 -0.10 2.51
C HIS A 101 9.34 0.92 3.51
N ILE A 102 8.03 1.02 3.64
CA ILE A 102 7.35 2.15 4.29
C ILE A 102 6.60 1.72 5.55
N ARG A 103 6.74 2.54 6.59
CA ARG A 103 6.00 2.46 7.83
C ARG A 103 5.12 3.69 7.98
N LYS A 104 3.83 3.45 8.15
CA LYS A 104 2.82 4.50 8.31
C LYS A 104 2.29 4.47 9.74
N LYS A 105 2.19 5.63 10.37
CA LYS A 105 1.62 5.80 11.72
C LYS A 105 0.64 6.96 11.73
N ILE A 106 -0.40 6.82 12.53
CA ILE A 106 -1.33 7.93 12.76
C ILE A 106 -0.60 9.04 13.53
N ILE A 107 -0.66 10.26 13.00
CA ILE A 107 -0.24 11.46 13.74
C ILE A 107 -1.46 12.13 14.37
N LYS A 108 -1.28 12.62 15.60
CA LYS A 108 -2.33 13.24 16.40
C LYS A 108 -2.14 14.76 16.52
N ASP A 109 -3.25 15.48 16.63
CA ASP A 109 -3.21 16.90 17.03
C ASP A 109 -2.79 17.07 18.51
N ILE A 110 -2.60 18.33 18.93
CA ILE A 110 -2.31 18.67 20.33
C ILE A 110 -3.39 18.21 21.33
N ASN A 111 -4.61 17.93 20.86
CA ASN A 111 -5.73 17.47 21.67
C ASN A 111 -5.82 15.94 21.72
N GLY A 112 -4.93 15.22 21.01
CA GLY A 112 -4.90 13.76 20.94
C GLY A 112 -5.83 13.13 19.89
N ASN A 113 -6.51 13.92 19.06
CA ASN A 113 -7.34 13.42 17.97
C ASN A 113 -6.48 12.95 16.79
N LYS A 114 -6.97 11.97 16.03
CA LYS A 114 -6.31 11.52 14.79
C LYS A 114 -6.40 12.64 13.73
N SER A 115 -5.26 13.13 13.25
CA SER A 115 -5.23 14.28 12.32
C SER A 115 -4.56 13.99 10.98
N GLY A 116 -3.92 12.82 10.84
CA GLY A 116 -3.31 12.42 9.59
C GLY A 116 -2.42 11.19 9.74
N ILE A 117 -1.50 11.03 8.80
CA ILE A 117 -0.49 9.97 8.79
C ILE A 117 0.90 10.56 8.62
N ILE A 118 1.85 10.08 9.43
CA ILE A 118 3.28 10.22 9.19
C ILE A 118 3.83 8.92 8.60
N SER A 119 4.61 9.04 7.54
CA SER A 119 5.16 7.91 6.79
C SER A 119 6.67 8.02 6.68
N HIS A 120 7.39 6.99 7.12
CA HIS A 120 8.85 6.87 6.98
C HIS A 120 9.17 5.69 6.08
N ALA A 121 10.02 5.87 5.08
CA ALA A 121 10.42 4.80 4.20
C ALA A 121 11.92 4.78 3.87
N MET A 122 12.44 3.57 3.69
CA MET A 122 13.73 3.33 3.05
C MET A 122 13.51 3.07 1.57
N ILE A 123 14.37 3.64 0.73
CA ILE A 123 14.31 3.53 -0.73
C ILE A 123 15.21 2.40 -1.18
N PHE A 124 14.69 1.55 -2.07
CA PHE A 124 15.41 0.46 -2.70
C PHE A 124 15.28 0.54 -4.22
N ASP A 125 16.25 -0.04 -4.92
CA ASP A 125 16.12 -0.26 -6.36
C ASP A 125 14.83 -1.00 -6.70
N TYR A 126 14.29 -0.70 -7.87
CA TYR A 126 13.10 -1.38 -8.35
C TYR A 126 13.38 -2.87 -8.53
N ARG A 127 12.62 -3.67 -7.79
CA ARG A 127 12.62 -5.13 -7.78
C ARG A 127 11.19 -5.60 -7.90
N TYR A 128 10.99 -6.75 -8.52
CA TYR A 128 9.66 -7.35 -8.63
C TYR A 128 9.20 -7.93 -7.29
N GLY A 129 7.89 -8.02 -7.05
CA GLY A 129 7.34 -8.38 -5.74
C GLY A 129 7.81 -9.73 -5.20
N THR A 130 8.12 -10.68 -6.07
CA THR A 130 8.71 -11.97 -5.70
C THR A 130 10.10 -11.83 -5.06
N GLU A 131 10.88 -10.84 -5.48
CA GLU A 131 12.19 -10.54 -4.91
C GLU A 131 12.04 -9.76 -3.60
N ILE A 132 11.14 -8.78 -3.53
CA ILE A 132 10.87 -8.00 -2.30
C ILE A 132 10.48 -8.93 -1.14
N ILE A 133 9.62 -9.92 -1.41
CA ILE A 133 9.16 -10.89 -0.40
C ILE A 133 10.34 -11.70 0.18
N LYS A 134 11.39 -11.98 -0.61
CA LYS A 134 12.58 -12.71 -0.13
C LYS A 134 13.41 -11.89 0.87
N PHE A 135 13.34 -10.56 0.80
CA PHE A 135 14.11 -9.66 1.67
C PHE A 135 13.37 -9.25 2.93
N SER A 136 12.07 -9.55 3.07
CA SER A 136 11.28 -9.10 4.20
C SER A 136 10.37 -10.20 4.76
N SER A 137 10.86 -10.89 5.80
CA SER A 137 10.11 -11.89 6.58
C SER A 137 8.85 -11.31 7.25
N ASN A 138 8.82 -9.99 7.48
CA ASN A 138 7.76 -9.29 8.21
C ASN A 138 6.97 -8.29 7.35
N CYS A 139 7.19 -8.23 6.03
CA CYS A 139 6.33 -7.45 5.16
C CYS A 139 4.99 -8.17 5.04
N TYR A 140 3.90 -7.52 5.40
CA TYR A 140 2.56 -8.10 5.29
C TYR A 140 1.77 -7.58 4.10
N THR A 141 2.27 -6.58 3.37
CA THR A 141 1.61 -6.09 2.14
C THR A 141 2.65 -5.52 1.18
N VAL A 142 2.61 -5.99 -0.07
CA VAL A 142 3.48 -5.51 -1.15
C VAL A 142 2.56 -5.01 -2.25
N SER A 143 2.60 -3.74 -2.61
CA SER A 143 1.91 -3.22 -3.78
C SER A 143 2.92 -2.87 -4.87
N HIS A 144 2.52 -3.00 -6.14
CA HIS A 144 3.26 -2.61 -7.33
C HIS A 144 2.35 -1.80 -8.26
N GLY A 145 1.29 -1.19 -7.73
CA GLY A 145 0.67 -0.09 -8.46
C GLY A 145 -0.36 -0.46 -9.51
N GLY A 146 -0.77 -1.72 -9.65
CA GLY A 146 -1.87 -2.03 -10.56
C GLY A 146 -3.22 -1.81 -9.89
N ASN A 147 -4.15 -1.31 -10.69
CA ASN A 147 -5.51 -1.04 -10.28
C ASN A 147 -6.25 -2.37 -9.98
N ILE A 148 -6.82 -2.48 -8.77
CA ILE A 148 -7.57 -3.68 -8.31
C ILE A 148 -9.09 -3.38 -8.36
N GLU A 149 -9.52 -2.16 -8.65
CA GLU A 149 -10.94 -1.77 -8.65
C GLU A 149 -11.77 -2.58 -9.64
N GLU A 150 -11.16 -3.08 -10.71
CA GLU A 150 -11.82 -3.92 -11.73
C GLU A 150 -12.28 -5.29 -11.20
N LEU A 151 -11.70 -5.79 -10.10
CA LEU A 151 -12.08 -7.07 -9.54
C LEU A 151 -13.35 -6.96 -8.69
N SER A 152 -14.35 -7.77 -8.98
CA SER A 152 -15.51 -7.94 -8.10
C SER A 152 -15.10 -8.50 -6.73
N ARG A 153 -15.98 -8.36 -5.74
CA ARG A 153 -15.78 -8.96 -4.40
C ARG A 153 -15.43 -10.45 -4.48
N LYS A 154 -16.15 -11.21 -5.31
CA LYS A 154 -15.93 -12.66 -5.47
C LYS A 154 -14.60 -12.98 -6.17
N GLU A 155 -14.19 -12.17 -7.13
CA GLU A 155 -12.88 -12.33 -7.79
C GLU A 155 -11.71 -12.06 -6.83
N ARG A 156 -11.86 -11.09 -5.91
CA ARG A 156 -10.86 -10.84 -4.86
C ARG A 156 -10.71 -12.04 -3.92
N GLU A 157 -11.81 -12.72 -3.58
CA GLU A 157 -11.79 -13.95 -2.79
C GLU A 157 -11.10 -15.10 -3.52
N VAL A 158 -11.47 -15.33 -4.78
CA VAL A 158 -10.90 -16.37 -5.63
C VAL A 158 -9.40 -16.17 -5.82
N VAL A 159 -8.97 -14.96 -6.19
CA VAL A 159 -7.55 -14.67 -6.41
C VAL A 159 -6.76 -14.77 -5.11
N PHE A 160 -7.31 -14.33 -3.97
CA PHE A 160 -6.64 -14.47 -2.66
C PHE A 160 -6.36 -15.94 -2.31
N LEU A 161 -7.36 -16.83 -2.44
CA LEU A 161 -7.17 -18.25 -2.15
C LEU A 161 -6.21 -18.92 -3.15
N PHE A 162 -6.32 -18.57 -4.43
CA PHE A 162 -5.43 -19.07 -5.48
C PHE A 162 -3.96 -18.70 -5.20
N LEU A 163 -3.69 -17.43 -4.89
CA LEU A 163 -2.34 -16.92 -4.59
C LEU A 163 -1.75 -17.50 -3.29
N ASN A 164 -2.61 -17.98 -2.38
CA ASN A 164 -2.20 -18.65 -1.15
C ASN A 164 -2.13 -20.18 -1.27
N GLY A 165 -2.22 -20.72 -2.49
CA GLY A 165 -1.96 -22.13 -2.76
C GLY A 165 -3.08 -23.07 -2.35
N TYR A 166 -4.30 -22.56 -2.13
CA TYR A 166 -5.46 -23.42 -1.91
C TYR A 166 -5.74 -24.24 -3.16
N LYS A 167 -5.99 -25.54 -2.97
CA LYS A 167 -6.32 -26.39 -4.11
C LYS A 167 -7.70 -26.01 -4.63
N ARG A 168 -7.89 -26.10 -5.95
CA ARG A 168 -9.16 -25.78 -6.65
C ARG A 168 -10.41 -26.25 -5.91
N LYS A 169 -10.47 -27.53 -5.52
CA LYS A 169 -11.62 -28.12 -4.83
C LYS A 169 -11.82 -27.53 -3.43
N GLU A 170 -10.74 -27.29 -2.69
CA GLU A 170 -10.77 -26.70 -1.35
C GLU A 170 -11.25 -25.24 -1.42
N ALA A 171 -10.70 -24.45 -2.34
CA ALA A 171 -11.09 -23.06 -2.53
C ALA A 171 -12.55 -22.92 -2.99
N SER A 172 -13.00 -23.81 -3.90
CA SER A 172 -14.40 -23.83 -4.36
C SER A 172 -15.37 -24.12 -3.22
N ASN A 173 -15.06 -25.13 -2.39
CA ASN A 173 -15.85 -25.47 -1.22
C ASN A 173 -15.89 -24.32 -0.21
N TYR A 174 -14.74 -23.71 0.07
CA TYR A 174 -14.63 -22.59 1.01
C TYR A 174 -15.51 -21.41 0.57
N LEU A 175 -15.51 -21.09 -0.71
CA LEU A 175 -16.31 -20.00 -1.26
C LEU A 175 -17.77 -20.36 -1.57
N SER A 176 -18.18 -21.60 -1.28
CA SER A 176 -19.50 -22.15 -1.64
C SER A 176 -19.85 -21.96 -3.12
N ILE A 177 -18.89 -22.20 -4.02
CA ILE A 177 -19.07 -22.15 -5.48
C ILE A 177 -18.67 -23.48 -6.13
N SER A 178 -19.12 -23.71 -7.36
CA SER A 178 -18.71 -24.88 -8.12
C SER A 178 -17.26 -24.77 -8.63
N PRO A 179 -16.54 -25.89 -8.84
CA PRO A 179 -15.21 -25.85 -9.43
C PRO A 179 -15.14 -25.24 -10.82
N SER A 180 -16.22 -25.28 -11.61
CA SER A 180 -16.28 -24.60 -12.92
C SER A 180 -16.50 -23.10 -12.75
N THR A 181 -17.31 -22.67 -11.77
CA THR A 181 -17.44 -21.25 -11.42
C THR A 181 -16.11 -20.65 -10.95
N PHE A 182 -15.33 -21.39 -10.16
CA PHE A 182 -13.98 -20.98 -9.76
C PHE A 182 -13.07 -20.74 -10.97
N ASP A 183 -13.06 -21.68 -11.93
CA ASP A 183 -12.27 -21.53 -13.16
C ASP A 183 -12.70 -20.31 -13.98
N SER A 184 -14.02 -20.09 -14.13
CA SER A 184 -14.56 -18.91 -14.82
C SER A 184 -14.10 -17.61 -14.16
N HIS A 185 -14.06 -17.55 -12.82
CA HIS A 185 -13.50 -16.40 -12.12
C HIS A 185 -12.01 -16.24 -12.40
N ILE A 186 -11.20 -17.31 -12.37
CA ILE A 186 -9.77 -17.23 -12.70
C ILE A 186 -9.56 -16.69 -14.12
N VAL A 187 -10.36 -17.13 -15.10
CA VAL A 187 -10.31 -16.60 -16.48
C VAL A 187 -10.66 -15.12 -16.51
N SER A 188 -11.73 -14.71 -15.83
CA SER A 188 -12.14 -13.31 -15.74
C SER A 188 -11.05 -12.43 -15.09
N ILE A 189 -10.46 -12.89 -13.98
CA ILE A 189 -9.36 -12.21 -13.28
C ILE A 189 -8.16 -12.05 -14.20
N LYS A 190 -7.78 -13.11 -14.92
CA LYS A 190 -6.66 -13.06 -15.88
C LYS A 190 -6.88 -12.01 -16.96
N ASN A 191 -8.09 -11.97 -17.53
CA ASN A 191 -8.43 -10.98 -18.55
C ASN A 191 -8.35 -9.54 -17.99
N LYS A 192 -8.92 -9.30 -16.80
CA LYS A 192 -8.90 -7.97 -16.14
C LYS A 192 -7.49 -7.52 -15.76
N LEU A 193 -6.67 -8.46 -15.26
CA LEU A 193 -5.29 -8.16 -14.85
C LEU A 193 -4.27 -8.28 -15.99
N ASN A 194 -4.74 -8.49 -17.23
CA ASN A 194 -3.93 -8.69 -18.43
C ASN A 194 -2.83 -9.75 -18.23
N CYS A 195 -3.24 -10.96 -17.85
CA CYS A 195 -2.37 -12.11 -17.55
C CYS A 195 -2.70 -13.28 -18.47
N ASP A 196 -1.72 -13.77 -19.24
CA ASP A 196 -1.94 -14.87 -20.19
C ASP A 196 -1.92 -16.24 -19.53
N SER A 197 -1.22 -16.36 -18.39
CA SER A 197 -1.05 -17.64 -17.69
C SER A 197 -1.36 -17.56 -16.20
N SER A 198 -1.45 -18.73 -15.58
CA SER A 198 -1.58 -18.84 -14.11
C SER A 198 -0.30 -18.36 -13.41
N HIS A 199 0.85 -18.52 -14.06
CA HIS A 199 2.12 -17.99 -13.55
C HIS A 199 2.12 -16.46 -13.57
N ASP A 200 1.67 -15.85 -14.68
CA ASP A 200 1.55 -14.40 -14.77
C ASP A 200 0.59 -13.85 -13.73
N LEU A 201 -0.54 -14.53 -13.52
CA LEU A 201 -1.47 -14.17 -12.45
C LEU A 201 -0.85 -14.27 -11.06
N ILE A 202 0.03 -15.26 -10.80
CA ILE A 202 0.75 -15.35 -9.51
C ILE A 202 1.69 -14.16 -9.35
N VAL A 203 2.52 -13.89 -10.36
CA VAL A 203 3.49 -12.79 -10.35
C VAL A 203 2.76 -11.45 -10.19
N LYS A 204 1.77 -11.19 -11.03
CA LYS A 204 0.92 -9.99 -10.98
C LYS A 204 0.16 -9.90 -9.66
N GLY A 205 -0.42 -11.00 -9.18
CA GLY A 205 -1.15 -11.02 -7.91
C GLY A 205 -0.28 -10.70 -6.70
N PHE A 206 0.99 -11.13 -6.71
CA PHE A 206 1.96 -10.77 -5.66
C PHE A 206 2.41 -9.33 -5.79
N GLN A 207 2.63 -8.88 -7.03
CA GLN A 207 2.91 -7.48 -7.34
C GLN A 207 1.81 -6.58 -6.76
N LEU A 208 0.54 -6.92 -6.99
CA LEU A 208 -0.63 -6.18 -6.49
C LEU A 208 -0.95 -6.40 -5.01
N GLY A 209 -0.20 -7.23 -4.28
CA GLY A 209 -0.44 -7.49 -2.86
C GLY A 209 -1.67 -8.34 -2.56
N LEU A 210 -2.30 -8.90 -3.59
CA LEU A 210 -3.55 -9.66 -3.49
C LEU A 210 -3.41 -10.92 -2.65
N LYS A 211 -2.18 -11.46 -2.52
CA LYS A 211 -1.91 -12.60 -1.63
C LYS A 211 -2.15 -12.27 -0.15
N LYS A 212 -1.96 -11.01 0.26
CA LYS A 212 -1.96 -10.62 1.67
C LYS A 212 -3.11 -9.71 2.07
N LYS A 213 -3.84 -9.15 1.09
CA LYS A 213 -5.10 -8.43 1.30
C LYS A 213 -6.25 -9.42 1.49
N ILE A 214 -6.55 -9.78 2.74
CA ILE A 214 -7.62 -10.72 3.08
C ILE A 214 -8.98 -10.05 2.79
N PRO A 215 -9.84 -10.62 1.93
CA PRO A 215 -11.19 -10.11 1.71
C PRO A 215 -12.05 -10.16 2.97
N GLU A 216 -12.90 -9.14 3.17
CA GLU A 216 -13.70 -8.97 4.39
C GLU A 216 -14.64 -10.16 4.69
N SER A 217 -15.21 -10.77 3.65
CA SER A 217 -16.01 -12.00 3.75
C SER A 217 -15.22 -13.17 4.36
N ILE A 218 -13.94 -13.29 4.01
CA ILE A 218 -13.03 -14.33 4.53
C ILE A 218 -12.65 -14.03 5.99
N LEU A 219 -12.62 -12.75 6.39
CA LEU A 219 -12.38 -12.35 7.79
C LEU A 219 -13.57 -12.68 8.70
N MET A 220 -14.82 -12.52 8.23
CA MET A 220 -16.02 -12.71 9.04
C MET A 220 -16.41 -14.18 9.28
N GLU A 221 -15.87 -15.13 8.50
CA GLU A 221 -16.15 -16.57 8.64
C GLU A 221 -15.28 -17.29 9.70
N GLY A 222 -14.42 -16.58 10.43
CA GLY A 222 -13.93 -17.02 11.76
C GLY A 222 -13.07 -18.29 11.83
N GLY A 223 -12.46 -18.75 10.74
CA GLY A 223 -11.66 -19.99 10.73
C GLY A 223 -10.26 -19.81 10.18
N PHE A 224 -9.29 -19.53 11.06
CA PHE A 224 -7.84 -19.70 10.86
C PHE A 224 -7.32 -19.67 9.41
N TYR A 225 -6.97 -18.48 8.90
CA TYR A 225 -5.90 -18.41 7.90
C TYR A 225 -4.60 -18.86 8.58
N LYS A 226 -4.29 -20.17 8.52
CA LYS A 226 -2.96 -20.71 8.75
C LYS A 226 -2.26 -20.73 7.40
N PRO A 227 -1.35 -19.78 7.08
CA PRO A 227 -0.56 -19.90 5.87
C PRO A 227 0.15 -21.26 5.92
N LYS A 228 -0.01 -22.09 4.88
CA LYS A 228 0.85 -23.27 4.75
C LYS A 228 2.29 -22.77 4.64
N GLY A 229 3.14 -23.30 5.52
CA GLY A 229 4.51 -22.85 5.75
C GLY A 229 5.40 -22.90 4.51
N ASN A 230 6.51 -22.16 4.62
CA ASN A 230 7.68 -22.16 3.74
C ASN A 230 8.19 -23.58 3.44
#